data_AF-A0A8S3TTJ4-F1
#
_entry.id   AF-A0A8S3TTJ4-F1
#
_cell.length_a   1.000
_cell.length_b   1.000
_cell.length_c   1.000
_cell.angle_alpha   90.00
_cell.angle_beta   90.00
_cell.angle_gamma   90.00
#
_symmetry.space_group_name_H-M   'P 1'
#
loop_
_entity.id
_entity.type
_entity.pdbx_description
1 polymer ?
#
loop_
_entity_poly.entity_id
_entity_poly.type
_entity_poly.pdbx_seq_one_letter_code
_entity_poly.pdbx_strand_id
1 'polypeptide(L)'
;MNDTFEDVRDDFLLNDYLNNNDEESKPKYEQKDSISNETVTEPIILWWTPFTGDAGSYKKCGDVKCFFTNNRLYKDHDKLQAFIFYGTDFKPFDLPVPRKPNHDWGLLHEESPKNNYLFSHEEIMELFNYTSTFRRESSYPISTQYVDSIKWLEDQTYIVPVQREE
;
A
#
# COMPACT_ATOMS: atom_id res chain seq x y z
N MET A 1 2.68 -4.20 -56.91
CA MET A 1 1.71 -4.49 -55.85
C MET A 1 2.51 -4.53 -54.56
N ASN A 2 2.65 -3.35 -53.94
CA ASN A 2 3.30 -3.16 -52.65
C ASN A 2 2.23 -2.60 -51.73
N ASP A 3 1.88 -3.33 -50.67
CA ASP A 3 1.11 -2.80 -49.55
C ASP A 3 2.03 -2.76 -48.34
N THR A 4 2.39 -1.54 -47.94
CA THR A 4 2.95 -1.19 -46.64
C THR A 4 1.80 -0.79 -45.75
N PHE A 5 1.50 -1.59 -44.73
CA PHE A 5 0.57 -1.20 -43.67
C PHE A 5 1.34 -0.36 -42.64
N GLU A 6 1.09 0.95 -42.63
CA GLU A 6 1.61 1.88 -41.63
C GLU A 6 0.85 1.73 -40.30
N ASP A 7 1.64 1.77 -39.23
CA ASP A 7 1.26 1.64 -37.83
C ASP A 7 0.62 2.94 -37.34
N VAL A 8 -0.70 2.95 -37.22
CA VAL A 8 -1.48 4.09 -36.69
C VAL A 8 -2.25 3.58 -35.48
N ARG A 9 -1.56 3.36 -34.35
CA ARG A 9 -2.23 3.00 -33.10
C ARG A 9 -1.58 3.44 -31.79
N ASP A 10 -0.47 4.18 -31.82
CA ASP A 10 0.22 4.63 -30.59
C ASP A 10 0.04 6.12 -30.23
N ASP A 11 -0.48 6.96 -31.13
CA ASP A 11 -0.67 8.41 -30.84
C ASP A 11 -1.96 8.72 -30.06
N PHE A 12 -2.92 7.81 -30.00
CA PHE A 12 -4.21 8.09 -29.35
C PHE A 12 -4.13 8.01 -27.81
N LEU A 13 -3.26 7.14 -27.27
CA LEU A 13 -3.11 6.97 -25.82
C LEU A 13 -2.21 8.03 -25.18
N LEU A 14 -1.25 8.60 -25.92
CA LEU A 14 -0.37 9.65 -25.39
C LEU A 14 -1.08 11.01 -25.30
N ASN A 15 -2.01 11.29 -26.21
CA ASN A 15 -2.73 12.56 -26.27
C ASN A 15 -3.81 12.69 -25.18
N ASP A 16 -4.41 11.59 -24.73
CA ASP A 16 -5.35 11.60 -23.58
C ASP A 16 -4.64 11.86 -22.24
N TYR A 17 -3.35 11.49 -22.13
CA TYR A 17 -2.54 11.77 -20.94
C TYR A 17 -2.09 13.24 -20.84
N LEU A 18 -2.00 13.97 -21.96
CA LEU A 18 -1.50 15.35 -21.98
C LEU A 18 -2.60 16.41 -21.93
N ASN A 19 -3.86 16.05 -22.22
CA ASN A 19 -4.97 17.00 -22.35
C ASN A 19 -5.89 17.12 -21.12
N ASN A 20 -5.65 16.38 -20.04
CA ASN A 20 -6.43 16.49 -18.80
C ASN A 20 -5.75 17.40 -17.76
N ASN A 21 -5.49 18.66 -18.15
CA ASN A 21 -5.16 19.73 -17.21
C ASN A 21 -6.37 20.68 -17.08
N ASP A 22 -7.41 20.21 -16.41
CA ASP A 22 -8.48 21.08 -15.92
C ASP A 22 -8.19 21.48 -14.47
N GLU A 23 -8.04 22.79 -14.27
CA GLU A 23 -7.93 23.44 -12.97
C GLU A 23 -9.23 23.25 -12.17
N GLU A 24 -9.32 22.19 -11.37
CA GLU A 24 -10.38 22.05 -10.38
C GLU A 24 -9.80 21.85 -8.97
N SER A 25 -9.84 22.96 -8.21
CA SER A 25 -9.74 23.07 -6.75
C SER A 25 -8.74 22.14 -6.05
N LYS A 26 -7.47 22.56 -6.00
CA LYS A 26 -6.52 22.03 -5.00
C LYS A 26 -7.11 22.22 -3.59
N PRO A 27 -7.31 21.16 -2.78
CA PRO A 27 -7.56 21.37 -1.37
C PRO A 27 -6.34 22.09 -0.79
N LYS A 28 -6.57 23.20 -0.09
CA LYS A 28 -5.56 23.87 0.73
C LYS A 28 -5.18 22.93 1.87
N TYR A 29 -4.27 21.99 1.60
CA TYR A 29 -3.38 21.51 2.64
C TYR A 29 -2.44 22.67 2.96
N GLU A 30 -2.84 23.47 3.94
CA GLU A 30 -1.88 24.28 4.68
C GLU A 30 -0.82 23.31 5.20
N GLN A 31 0.34 23.31 4.52
CA GLN A 31 1.59 22.83 5.07
C GLN A 31 1.80 23.59 6.38
N LYS A 32 1.35 22.98 7.47
CA LYS A 32 1.86 23.30 8.78
C LYS A 32 3.26 22.69 8.85
N ASP A 33 4.19 23.37 8.17
CA ASP A 33 5.63 23.18 8.29
C ASP A 33 6.02 23.50 9.74
N SER A 34 5.85 22.51 10.61
CA SER A 34 6.46 22.44 11.92
C SER A 34 6.24 21.03 12.50
N ILE A 35 6.65 20.01 11.74
CA ILE A 35 7.12 18.81 12.42
C ILE A 35 8.49 19.20 12.95
N SER A 36 8.51 19.60 14.22
CA SER A 36 9.68 19.48 15.06
C SER A 36 10.41 18.19 14.69
N ASN A 37 11.72 18.27 14.49
CA ASN A 37 12.61 17.11 14.55
C ASN A 37 12.50 16.48 15.96
N GLU A 38 11.33 15.97 16.34
CA GLU A 38 11.24 14.97 17.37
C GLU A 38 12.12 13.85 16.86
N THR A 39 13.22 13.63 17.58
CA THR A 39 14.15 12.56 17.30
C THR A 39 13.40 11.26 17.53
N VAL A 40 12.73 10.74 16.50
CA VAL A 40 12.03 9.46 16.57
C VAL A 40 13.08 8.40 16.88
N THR A 41 12.98 7.79 18.05
CA THR A 41 13.98 6.81 18.52
C THR A 41 13.59 5.38 18.17
N GLU A 42 12.29 5.14 18.03
CA GLU A 42 11.65 3.89 17.68
C GLU A 42 11.84 3.53 16.19
N PRO A 43 11.77 2.24 15.84
CA PRO A 43 11.71 1.80 14.45
C PRO A 43 10.60 2.50 13.66
N ILE A 44 10.93 2.98 12.47
CA ILE A 44 10.00 3.68 11.59
C ILE A 44 9.51 2.73 10.49
N ILE A 45 8.20 2.72 10.31
CA ILE A 45 7.51 2.03 9.21
C ILE A 45 6.84 3.11 8.37
N LEU A 46 7.30 3.26 7.13
CA LEU A 46 6.83 4.29 6.21
C LEU A 46 5.86 3.69 5.21
N TRP A 47 4.60 4.13 5.23
CA TRP A 47 3.69 3.89 4.12
C TRP A 47 4.12 4.74 2.94
N TRP A 48 4.75 4.10 1.96
CA TRP A 48 5.27 4.79 0.78
C TRP A 48 4.15 5.30 -0.11
N THR A 49 3.15 4.45 -0.32
CA THR A 49 1.86 4.83 -0.91
C THR A 49 0.97 5.35 0.22
N PRO A 50 0.53 6.62 0.17
CA PRO A 50 -0.26 7.22 1.25
C PRO A 50 -1.66 6.56 1.30
N PHE A 51 -1.83 5.60 2.20
CA PHE A 51 -3.10 4.86 2.37
C PHE A 51 -3.97 5.43 3.50
N THR A 52 -3.36 5.76 4.64
CA THR A 52 -4.10 6.11 5.87
C THR A 52 -4.34 7.61 6.06
N GLY A 53 -3.65 8.47 5.30
CA GLY A 53 -3.62 9.91 5.56
C GLY A 53 -2.96 10.33 6.88
N ASP A 54 -2.42 9.39 7.67
CA ASP A 54 -1.81 9.66 8.97
C ASP A 54 -0.47 10.38 8.83
N ALA A 55 -0.34 11.55 9.46
CA ALA A 55 0.92 12.29 9.54
C ALA A 55 1.98 11.57 10.43
N GLY A 56 1.54 10.72 11.34
CA GLY A 56 2.40 9.99 12.27
C GLY A 56 1.61 9.38 13.42
N SER A 57 1.72 8.07 13.63
CA SER A 57 1.10 7.39 14.78
C SER A 57 2.00 6.30 15.34
N TYR A 58 1.98 6.11 16.66
CA TYR A 58 2.70 5.02 17.29
C TYR A 58 1.79 3.80 17.43
N LYS A 59 2.29 2.63 17.04
CA LYS A 59 1.61 1.35 17.31
C LYS A 59 2.51 0.48 18.20
N LYS A 60 1.89 -0.21 19.15
CA LYS A 60 2.56 -1.12 20.09
C LYS A 60 2.11 -2.55 19.83
N CYS A 61 3.06 -3.46 19.69
CA CYS A 61 2.84 -4.90 19.54
C CYS A 61 3.69 -5.61 20.59
N GLY A 62 3.05 -6.15 21.64
CA GLY A 62 3.76 -6.68 22.80
C GLY A 62 4.66 -5.61 23.43
N ASP A 63 5.96 -5.90 23.54
CA ASP A 63 6.96 -4.97 24.07
C ASP A 63 7.60 -4.06 23.02
N VAL A 64 7.22 -4.22 21.74
CA VAL A 64 7.75 -3.44 20.62
C VAL A 64 6.83 -2.25 20.33
N LYS A 65 7.42 -1.08 20.13
CA LYS A 65 6.73 0.15 19.72
C LYS A 65 7.38 0.67 18.45
N CYS A 66 6.56 0.95 17.43
CA CYS A 66 7.02 1.49 16.15
C CYS A 66 6.28 2.79 15.83
N PHE A 67 6.95 3.67 15.09
CA PHE A 67 6.35 4.88 14.54
C PHE A 67 5.95 4.65 13.09
N PHE A 68 4.68 4.86 12.78
CA PHE A 68 4.10 4.74 11.46
C PHE A 68 3.86 6.14 10.88
N THR A 69 4.21 6.37 9.63
CA THR A 69 3.96 7.65 8.97
C THR A 69 3.81 7.45 7.47
N ASN A 70 3.16 8.39 6.79
CA ASN A 70 3.13 8.49 5.32
C ASN A 70 4.11 9.58 4.82
N ASN A 71 4.85 10.23 5.74
CA ASN A 71 5.76 11.32 5.42
C ASN A 71 7.07 10.78 4.82
N ARG A 72 7.20 10.89 3.50
CA ARG A 72 8.37 10.43 2.74
C ARG A 72 9.68 11.14 3.10
N LEU A 73 9.65 12.25 3.86
CA LEU A 73 10.86 12.87 4.41
C LEU A 73 11.64 11.91 5.33
N TYR A 74 11.00 10.89 5.88
CA TYR A 74 11.66 9.86 6.69
C TYR A 74 12.38 8.78 5.88
N LYS A 75 12.38 8.83 4.53
CA LYS A 75 12.98 7.76 3.69
C LYS A 75 14.47 7.49 4.00
N ASP A 76 15.18 8.54 4.42
CA ASP A 76 16.63 8.51 4.70
C ASP A 76 16.93 8.48 6.20
N HIS A 77 15.91 8.41 7.06
CA HIS A 77 16.07 8.40 8.51
C HIS A 77 16.73 7.10 9.00
N ASP A 78 17.69 7.20 9.93
CA ASP A 78 18.48 6.06 10.42
C ASP A 78 17.63 4.97 11.10
N LYS A 79 16.47 5.34 11.64
CA LYS A 79 15.51 4.42 12.26
C LYS A 79 14.52 3.79 11.29
N LEU A 80 14.54 4.14 10.00
CA LEU A 80 13.68 3.51 9.01
C LEU A 80 14.04 2.03 8.87
N GLN A 81 13.03 1.18 9.03
CA GLN A 81 13.19 -0.28 8.91
C GLN A 81 12.39 -0.84 7.75
N ALA A 82 11.23 -0.26 7.42
CA ALA A 82 10.36 -0.81 6.38
C ALA A 82 9.60 0.24 5.59
N PHE A 83 9.37 -0.07 4.32
CA PHE A 83 8.39 0.59 3.45
C PHE A 83 7.19 -0.32 3.26
N ILE A 84 5.99 0.23 3.41
CA ILE A 84 4.75 -0.48 3.13
C ILE A 84 4.07 0.15 1.92
N PHE A 85 3.58 -0.69 1.03
CA PHE A 85 2.91 -0.33 -0.21
C PHE A 85 1.48 -0.87 -0.20
N TYR A 86 0.55 -0.01 -0.56
CA TYR A 86 -0.83 -0.32 -0.85
C TYR A 86 -0.93 -0.61 -2.35
N GLY A 87 -1.30 -1.84 -2.70
CA GLY A 87 -1.15 -2.36 -4.05
C GLY A 87 -1.99 -1.62 -5.09
N THR A 88 -3.17 -1.13 -4.72
CA THR A 88 -4.04 -0.35 -5.63
C THR A 88 -3.35 0.91 -6.14
N ASP A 89 -2.61 1.61 -5.29
CA ASP A 89 -1.90 2.85 -5.63
C ASP A 89 -0.43 2.63 -5.99
N PHE A 90 -0.02 1.37 -6.18
CA PHE A 90 1.37 1.02 -6.47
C PHE A 90 1.79 1.47 -7.88
N LYS A 91 2.89 2.21 -7.95
CA LYS A 91 3.47 2.73 -9.20
C LYS A 91 4.93 2.25 -9.32
N PRO A 92 5.28 1.41 -10.32
CA PRO A 92 6.64 0.89 -10.49
C PRO A 92 7.73 1.95 -10.66
N PHE A 93 7.36 3.13 -11.16
CA PHE A 93 8.27 4.25 -11.36
C PHE A 93 8.43 5.15 -10.11
N ASP A 94 7.65 4.90 -9.06
CA ASP A 94 7.70 5.63 -7.79
C ASP A 94 8.09 4.67 -6.66
N LEU A 95 9.33 4.18 -6.71
CA LEU A 95 9.90 3.29 -5.72
C LEU A 95 10.97 4.02 -4.89
N PRO A 96 11.11 3.70 -3.58
CA PRO A 96 12.14 4.28 -2.72
C PRO A 96 13.51 3.65 -3.00
N VAL A 97 14.08 4.01 -4.15
CA VAL A 97 15.40 3.54 -4.61
C VAL A 97 16.51 4.55 -4.28
N PRO A 98 17.77 4.09 -4.05
CA PRO A 98 18.17 2.69 -3.94
C PRO A 98 17.69 2.04 -2.65
N ARG A 99 17.27 0.78 -2.73
CA ARG A 99 16.84 0.01 -1.58
C ARG A 99 18.06 -0.37 -0.72
N LYS A 100 18.07 0.04 0.55
CA LYS A 100 19.11 -0.36 1.51
C LYS A 100 18.88 -1.80 1.99
N PRO A 101 19.93 -2.56 2.33
CA PRO A 101 19.78 -3.96 2.77
C PRO A 101 18.93 -4.15 4.04
N ASN A 102 18.88 -3.13 4.89
CA ASN A 102 18.09 -3.13 6.13
C ASN A 102 16.64 -2.64 5.94
N HIS A 103 16.21 -2.36 4.70
CA HIS A 103 14.85 -1.93 4.40
C HIS A 103 14.00 -3.11 3.93
N ASP A 104 13.05 -3.51 4.77
CA ASP A 104 12.00 -4.45 4.41
C ASP A 104 10.91 -3.78 3.58
N TRP A 105 10.37 -4.49 2.60
CA TRP A 105 9.26 -4.03 1.77
C TRP A 105 8.04 -4.90 2.05
N GLY A 106 6.95 -4.28 2.49
CA GLY A 106 5.67 -4.92 2.73
C GLY A 106 4.63 -4.53 1.70
N LEU A 107 3.84 -5.48 1.21
CA LEU A 107 2.71 -5.24 0.31
C LEU A 107 1.39 -5.55 1.03
N LEU A 108 0.49 -4.58 1.05
CA LEU A 108 -0.92 -4.77 1.36
C LEU A 108 -1.73 -4.61 0.08
N HIS A 109 -2.44 -5.64 -0.36
CA HIS A 109 -3.31 -5.58 -1.53
C HIS A 109 -4.61 -6.33 -1.26
N GLU A 110 -5.67 -5.56 -0.95
CA GLU A 110 -7.01 -6.06 -0.60
C GLU A 110 -7.89 -6.34 -1.83
N GLU A 111 -7.33 -6.18 -3.04
CA GLU A 111 -8.08 -6.31 -4.29
C GLU A 111 -7.60 -7.46 -5.17
N SER A 112 -8.41 -7.82 -6.17
CA SER A 112 -7.99 -8.84 -7.13
C SER A 112 -6.76 -8.37 -7.92
N PRO A 113 -5.89 -9.29 -8.38
CA PRO A 113 -4.76 -8.94 -9.27
C PRO A 113 -5.21 -8.29 -10.58
N LYS A 114 -6.50 -8.34 -10.95
CA LYS A 114 -6.99 -7.61 -12.14
C LYS A 114 -6.96 -6.11 -11.95
N ASN A 115 -7.11 -5.60 -10.73
CA ASN A 115 -7.10 -4.15 -10.50
C ASN A 115 -5.68 -3.57 -10.62
N ASN A 116 -4.66 -4.38 -10.34
CA ASN A 116 -3.27 -4.06 -10.66
C ASN A 116 -2.56 -5.31 -11.19
N TYR A 117 -2.56 -5.45 -12.52
CA TYR A 117 -2.08 -6.65 -13.23
C TYR A 117 -0.60 -6.98 -12.96
N LEU A 118 0.17 -6.01 -12.48
CA LEU A 118 1.57 -6.17 -12.10
C LEU A 118 1.72 -7.27 -11.05
N PHE A 119 0.82 -7.38 -10.08
CA PHE A 119 0.87 -8.43 -9.04
C PHE A 119 0.49 -9.83 -9.54
N SER A 120 0.20 -9.98 -10.83
CA SER A 120 0.11 -11.30 -11.49
C SER A 120 1.49 -11.82 -11.91
N HIS A 121 2.52 -10.98 -11.90
CA HIS A 121 3.88 -11.31 -12.31
C HIS A 121 4.75 -11.62 -11.08
N GLU A 122 5.56 -12.67 -11.16
CA GLU A 122 6.41 -13.13 -10.06
C GLU A 122 7.48 -12.10 -9.74
N GLU A 123 8.07 -11.49 -10.77
CA GLU A 123 9.14 -10.49 -10.65
C GLU A 123 8.72 -9.26 -9.83
N ILE A 124 7.43 -8.90 -9.88
CA ILE A 124 6.88 -7.82 -9.06
C ILE A 124 6.65 -8.28 -7.62
N MET A 125 6.14 -9.50 -7.44
CA MET A 125 5.88 -10.05 -6.11
C MET A 125 7.16 -10.28 -5.30
N GLU A 126 8.25 -10.67 -5.97
CA GLU A 126 9.57 -10.89 -5.35
C GLU A 126 10.22 -9.61 -4.80
N LEU A 127 9.72 -8.42 -5.17
CA LEU A 127 10.19 -7.16 -4.58
C LEU A 127 9.86 -7.05 -3.09
N PHE A 128 8.83 -7.75 -2.61
CA PHE A 128 8.29 -7.60 -1.26
C PHE A 128 8.69 -8.78 -0.36
N ASN A 129 9.26 -8.49 0.81
CA ASN A 129 9.60 -9.51 1.81
C ASN A 129 8.35 -10.06 2.49
N TYR A 130 7.37 -9.18 2.71
CA TYR A 130 6.13 -9.50 3.37
C TYR A 130 4.96 -9.12 2.49
N THR A 131 3.98 -10.00 2.40
CA THR A 131 2.80 -9.76 1.59
C THR A 131 1.54 -10.05 2.39
N SER A 132 0.50 -9.28 2.13
CA SER A 132 -0.86 -9.46 2.60
C SER A 132 -1.78 -9.29 1.41
N THR A 133 -2.11 -10.41 0.76
CA THR A 133 -2.92 -10.48 -0.47
C THR A 133 -3.91 -11.64 -0.37
N PHE A 134 -4.72 -11.87 -1.42
CA PHE A 134 -5.56 -13.07 -1.53
C PHE A 134 -4.79 -14.38 -1.74
N ARG A 135 -3.48 -14.34 -1.98
CA ARG A 135 -2.64 -15.55 -2.09
C ARG A 135 -2.50 -16.22 -0.71
N ARG A 136 -2.61 -17.55 -0.67
CA ARG A 136 -2.50 -18.33 0.59
C ARG A 136 -1.10 -18.31 1.18
N GLU A 137 -0.12 -18.08 0.31
CA GLU A 137 1.31 -18.02 0.60
C GLU A 137 1.72 -16.64 1.14
N SER A 138 0.78 -15.68 1.22
CA SER A 138 1.04 -14.37 1.82
C SER A 138 1.51 -14.52 3.26
N SER A 139 2.50 -13.74 3.68
CA SER A 139 3.03 -13.74 5.05
C SER A 139 1.96 -13.44 6.09
N TYR A 140 0.98 -12.61 5.72
CA TYR A 140 -0.19 -12.32 6.51
C TYR A 140 -1.46 -12.58 5.69
N PRO A 141 -2.38 -13.47 6.11
CA PRO A 141 -3.63 -13.70 5.41
C PRO A 141 -4.54 -12.48 5.49
N ILE A 142 -4.88 -11.88 4.34
CA ILE A 142 -5.72 -10.68 4.29
C ILE A 142 -7.09 -10.89 4.96
N SER A 143 -7.60 -12.12 4.93
CA SER A 143 -8.86 -12.50 5.57
C SER A 143 -8.86 -12.32 7.09
N THR A 144 -7.70 -12.11 7.73
CA THR A 144 -7.58 -11.90 9.17
C THR A 144 -7.38 -10.44 9.60
N GLN A 145 -7.29 -9.50 8.66
CA GLN A 145 -6.93 -8.09 8.93
C GLN A 145 -7.85 -7.38 9.94
N TYR A 146 -9.11 -7.78 10.02
CA TYR A 146 -10.12 -7.21 10.94
C TYR A 146 -10.55 -8.20 12.04
N VAL A 147 -9.84 -9.32 12.18
CA VAL A 147 -10.14 -10.31 13.22
C VAL A 147 -9.35 -9.96 14.47
N ASP A 148 -10.04 -9.37 15.46
CA ASP A 148 -9.42 -8.90 16.70
C ASP A 148 -8.87 -10.04 17.57
N SER A 149 -9.64 -11.14 17.68
CA SER A 149 -9.25 -12.33 18.44
C SER A 149 -10.09 -13.54 18.06
N ILE A 150 -9.62 -14.73 18.43
CA ILE A 150 -10.42 -15.98 18.30
C ILE A 150 -11.73 -15.85 19.08
N LYS A 151 -11.69 -15.26 20.27
CA LYS A 151 -12.89 -15.04 21.09
C LYS A 151 -13.92 -14.16 20.39
N TRP A 152 -13.48 -13.11 19.70
CA TRP A 152 -14.36 -12.25 18.90
C TRP A 152 -14.96 -13.03 17.73
N LEU A 153 -14.15 -13.84 17.03
CA LEU A 153 -14.59 -14.62 15.87
C LEU A 153 -15.60 -15.72 16.25
N GLU A 154 -15.46 -16.31 17.43
CA GLU A 154 -16.32 -17.38 17.94
C GLU A 154 -17.53 -16.86 18.73
N ASP A 155 -17.68 -15.53 18.88
CA ASP A 155 -18.78 -14.94 19.63
C ASP A 155 -20.13 -15.22 18.96
N GLN A 156 -21.04 -15.86 19.70
CA GLN A 156 -22.37 -16.22 19.23
C GLN A 156 -23.45 -15.20 19.61
N THR A 157 -23.08 -14.07 20.24
CA THR A 157 -24.02 -13.05 20.77
C THR A 157 -25.06 -12.58 19.75
N TYR A 158 -24.70 -12.53 18.46
CA TYR A 158 -25.58 -12.07 17.37
C TYR A 158 -26.01 -13.18 16.41
N ILE A 159 -25.73 -14.45 16.71
CA ILE A 159 -26.12 -15.58 15.85
C ILE A 159 -27.60 -15.90 16.05
N VAL A 160 -28.38 -15.87 14.96
CA VAL A 160 -29.79 -16.30 14.94
C VAL A 160 -29.85 -17.74 14.43
N PRO A 161 -30.42 -18.69 15.19
CA PRO A 161 -30.60 -20.05 14.73
C PRO A 161 -31.53 -20.12 13.51
N VAL A 162 -31.11 -20.83 12.46
CA VAL A 162 -31.95 -21.10 11.30
C VAL A 162 -32.97 -22.18 11.67
N GLN A 163 -34.26 -21.86 11.59
CA GLN A 163 -35.33 -22.87 11.64
C GLN A 163 -35.39 -23.58 10.29
N ARG A 164 -35.36 -24.92 10.28
CA ARG A 164 -35.64 -25.68 9.05
C ARG A 164 -37.14 -25.69 8.83
N GLU A 165 -37.57 -25.39 7.61
CA GLU A 165 -38.95 -25.68 7.19
C GLU A 165 -39.13 -27.20 7.10
N GLU A 166 -40.19 -27.71 7.73
CA GLU A 166 -40.61 -29.12 7.68
C GLU A 166 -41.45 -29.42 6.44
#